data_AF-A0A955QBT7-F1
#
_entry.id   AF-A0A955QBT7-F1
#
_cell.length_a   1.000
_cell.length_b   1.000
_cell.length_c   1.000
_cell.angle_alpha   90.00
_cell.angle_beta   90.00
_cell.angle_gamma   90.00
#
_symmetry.space_group_name_H-M   'P 1'
#
loop_
_entity.id
_entity.type
_entity.pdbx_description
1 polymer ?
#
loop_
_entity_poly.entity_id
_entity_poly.type
_entity_poly.pdbx_seq_one_letter_code
_entity_poly.pdbx_strand_id
1 'polypeptide(L)'
;MSRIHQDIQHTPRERHPQTTPSLWERIEQMFRSLFEVRWAPALASFLIVGQAVLLLSVLGGPETMKNGPIRERGIPQGTPVIPIFHIQVEFVGTAQEGPLRGLVQELGGTIIDGPTPEGLYTLRFEQRDSRSPASILTTLQTQPDLIKSAKSLQP
;
A
#
# COMPACT_ATOMS: atom_id res chain seq x y z
N MET A 1 -19.00 100.28 20.91
CA MET A 1 -18.34 100.28 19.58
C MET A 1 -16.96 99.67 19.74
N SER A 2 -16.74 98.51 19.12
CA SER A 2 -15.49 98.08 18.48
C SER A 2 -15.52 96.57 18.31
N ARG A 3 -15.76 96.19 17.06
CA ARG A 3 -15.69 94.83 16.54
C ARG A 3 -14.23 94.40 16.56
N ILE A 4 -13.94 93.23 17.12
CA ILE A 4 -12.75 92.47 16.72
C ILE A 4 -13.26 91.20 16.08
N HIS A 5 -13.30 91.23 14.74
CA HIS A 5 -13.26 90.04 13.91
C HIS A 5 -11.91 89.39 14.18
N GLN A 6 -11.90 88.16 14.68
CA GLN A 6 -10.72 87.31 14.56
C GLN A 6 -11.05 86.18 13.59
N ASP A 7 -10.28 86.26 12.52
CA ASP A 7 -10.23 85.41 11.36
C ASP A 7 -10.13 83.93 11.69
N ILE A 8 -10.73 83.17 10.79
CA ILE A 8 -10.68 81.72 10.68
C ILE A 8 -9.24 81.31 10.37
N GLN A 9 -8.57 80.61 11.29
CA GLN A 9 -7.41 79.78 10.96
C GLN A 9 -7.77 78.31 11.14
N HIS A 10 -8.35 77.72 10.09
CA HIS A 10 -8.35 76.27 9.91
C HIS A 10 -6.90 75.82 9.69
N THR A 11 -6.28 75.23 10.70
CA THR A 11 -5.09 74.40 10.49
C THR A 11 -5.53 73.14 9.75
N PRO A 12 -4.95 72.81 8.58
CA PRO A 12 -5.13 71.50 7.99
C PRO A 12 -4.32 70.51 8.83
N ARG A 13 -4.99 69.85 9.78
CA ARG A 13 -4.37 68.74 10.51
C ARG A 13 -4.21 67.59 9.53
N GLU A 14 -2.98 67.42 9.06
CA GLU A 14 -2.54 66.33 8.20
C GLU A 14 -3.10 65.00 8.69
N ARG A 15 -3.96 64.38 7.87
CA ARG A 15 -4.30 62.97 8.02
C ARG A 15 -3.01 62.18 7.80
N HIS A 16 -2.40 61.72 8.88
CA HIS A 16 -1.49 60.60 8.78
C HIS A 16 -2.28 59.46 8.13
N PRO A 17 -1.84 58.93 6.97
CA PRO A 17 -2.43 57.69 6.48
C PRO A 17 -2.17 56.66 7.56
N GLN A 18 -3.24 56.17 8.19
CA GLN A 18 -3.17 54.96 8.98
C GLN A 18 -2.82 53.85 8.01
N THR A 19 -1.52 53.62 7.81
CA THR A 19 -1.01 52.44 7.12
C THR A 19 -1.54 51.26 7.92
N THR A 20 -2.56 50.61 7.38
CA THR A 20 -3.11 49.38 7.95
C THR A 20 -1.94 48.44 8.21
N PRO A 21 -1.76 47.95 9.46
CA PRO A 21 -0.63 47.09 9.78
C PRO A 21 -0.63 45.93 8.81
N SER A 22 0.46 45.78 8.08
CA SER A 22 0.59 44.75 7.07
C SER A 22 0.42 43.39 7.76
N LEU A 23 -0.26 42.44 7.12
CA LEU A 23 -0.39 41.07 7.66
C LEU A 23 0.98 40.49 8.04
N TRP A 24 2.03 40.94 7.36
CA TRP A 24 3.42 40.59 7.61
C TRP A 24 3.92 41.07 8.99
N GLU A 25 3.65 42.31 9.38
CA GLU A 25 4.03 42.83 10.71
C GLU A 25 3.36 42.06 11.84
N ARG A 26 2.10 41.63 11.65
CA ARG A 26 1.39 40.79 12.65
C ARG A 26 2.04 39.42 12.81
N ILE A 27 2.48 38.82 11.70
CA ILE A 27 3.19 37.54 11.72
C ILE A 27 4.56 37.72 12.40
N GLU A 28 5.31 38.76 12.04
CA GLU A 28 6.62 39.01 12.65
C GLU A 28 6.51 39.27 14.16
N GLN A 29 5.50 40.01 14.59
CA GLN A 29 5.26 40.27 16.01
C GLN A 29 4.83 39.00 16.77
N MET A 30 4.04 38.12 16.14
CA MET A 30 3.71 36.80 16.67
C MET A 30 4.95 35.90 16.80
N PHE A 31 5.84 35.91 15.80
CA PHE A 31 7.10 35.17 15.84
C PHE A 31 8.06 35.68 16.90
N ARG A 32 8.22 37.01 17.03
CA ARG A 32 9.05 37.59 18.11
C ARG A 32 8.51 37.23 19.49
N SER A 33 7.19 37.26 19.68
CA SER A 33 6.54 36.77 20.89
C SER A 33 6.82 35.29 21.16
N LEU A 34 6.81 34.45 20.12
CA LEU A 34 7.16 33.03 20.23
C LEU A 34 8.65 32.82 20.59
N PHE A 35 9.55 33.71 20.18
CA PHE A 35 11.00 33.57 20.44
C PHE A 35 11.50 34.23 21.74
N GLU A 36 10.79 35.22 22.31
CA GLU A 36 11.12 35.77 23.65
C GLU A 36 10.77 34.80 24.79
N VAL A 37 9.87 33.87 24.50
CA VAL A 37 9.42 32.80 25.39
C VAL A 37 10.57 31.79 25.51
N ARG A 38 11.32 31.88 26.63
CA ARG A 38 12.47 31.02 27.06
C ARG A 38 12.33 29.50 26.86
N TRP A 39 11.13 29.03 26.56
CA TRP A 39 10.67 27.66 26.47
C TRP A 39 10.50 27.21 25.01
N ALA A 40 10.53 28.16 24.06
CA ALA A 40 10.51 27.89 22.63
C ALA A 40 11.74 27.14 22.12
N PRO A 41 12.99 27.43 22.56
CA PRO A 41 14.14 26.62 22.15
C PRO A 41 14.02 25.17 22.62
N ALA A 42 13.54 24.94 23.84
CA ALA A 42 13.34 23.60 24.39
C ALA A 42 12.24 22.82 23.62
N LEU A 43 11.14 23.49 23.28
CA LEU A 43 10.07 22.90 22.48
C LEU A 43 10.54 22.56 21.07
N ALA A 44 11.31 23.45 20.43
CA ALA A 44 11.89 23.22 19.11
C ALA A 44 12.85 22.02 19.13
N SER A 45 13.74 21.94 20.13
CA SER A 45 14.63 20.78 20.29
C SER A 45 13.85 19.48 20.51
N PHE A 46 12.80 19.51 21.34
CA PHE A 46 11.97 18.33 21.58
C PHE A 46 11.27 17.87 20.30
N LEU A 47 10.73 18.79 19.51
CA LEU A 47 10.11 18.48 18.23
C LEU A 47 11.11 17.92 17.22
N ILE A 48 12.31 18.50 17.12
CA ILE A 48 13.36 18.03 16.22
C ILE A 48 13.81 16.61 16.60
N VAL A 49 14.05 16.35 17.89
CA VAL A 49 14.45 15.02 18.38
C VAL A 49 13.32 14.01 18.17
N GLY A 50 12.08 14.38 18.48
CA GLY A 50 10.92 13.53 18.25
C GLY A 50 10.74 13.17 16.77
N GLN A 51 10.90 14.14 15.87
CA GLN A 51 10.86 13.90 14.42
C GLN A 51 12.01 13.01 13.97
N ALA A 52 13.23 13.22 14.46
CA ALA A 52 14.38 12.38 14.13
C ALA A 52 14.17 10.92 14.60
N VAL A 53 13.66 10.71 15.81
CA VAL A 53 13.35 9.37 16.35
C VAL A 53 12.24 8.72 15.54
N LEU A 54 11.20 9.47 15.16
CA LEU A 54 10.13 8.96 14.31
C LEU A 54 10.67 8.52 12.94
N LEU A 55 11.52 9.34 12.32
CA LEU A 55 12.17 9.02 11.05
C LEU A 55 13.06 7.79 11.17
N LEU A 56 13.89 7.71 12.22
CA LEU A 56 14.72 6.55 12.52
C LEU A 56 13.90 5.31 12.81
N SER A 57 12.73 5.44 13.44
CA SER A 57 11.82 4.33 13.70
C SER A 57 11.14 3.83 12.43
N VAL A 58 10.82 4.72 11.49
CA VAL A 58 10.28 4.36 10.17
C VAL A 58 11.38 3.71 9.31
N LEU A 59 12.61 4.20 9.40
CA LEU A 59 13.74 3.69 8.63
C LEU A 59 14.35 2.41 9.23
N GLY A 60 14.22 2.22 10.54
CA GLY A 60 14.76 1.08 11.31
C GLY A 60 13.78 -0.06 11.55
N GLY A 61 12.70 -0.17 10.75
CA GLY A 61 11.91 -1.39 10.70
C GLY A 61 12.82 -2.60 10.41
N PRO A 62 12.48 -3.81 10.89
CA PRO A 62 13.38 -4.95 10.79
C PRO A 62 13.74 -5.19 9.32
N GLU A 63 15.02 -4.93 8.99
CA GLU A 63 15.69 -5.33 7.77
C GLU A 63 15.68 -6.87 7.68
N THR A 64 14.53 -7.46 7.35
CA THR A 64 14.50 -8.80 6.81
C THR A 64 14.95 -8.71 5.36
N MET A 65 16.26 -8.59 5.17
CA MET A 65 16.91 -8.92 3.91
C MET A 65 16.49 -10.33 3.51
N LYS A 66 15.54 -10.43 2.58
CA LYS A 66 15.40 -11.62 1.75
C LYS A 66 15.00 -11.17 0.36
N ASN A 67 16.03 -11.01 -0.48
CA ASN A 67 15.93 -10.77 -1.91
C ASN A 67 14.94 -11.75 -2.55
N GLY A 68 13.80 -11.23 -2.96
CA GLY A 68 12.80 -11.90 -3.78
C GLY A 68 12.01 -10.83 -4.54
N PRO A 69 11.93 -10.88 -5.87
CA PRO A 69 11.41 -9.76 -6.66
C PRO A 69 9.89 -9.88 -6.83
N ILE A 70 9.06 -9.61 -5.82
CA ILE A 70 7.60 -9.67 -6.03
C ILE A 70 6.85 -8.52 -5.31
N ARG A 71 6.03 -7.86 -6.12
CA ARG A 71 5.34 -6.58 -5.95
C ARG A 71 4.37 -6.49 -4.76
N GLU A 72 4.31 -5.26 -4.24
CA GLU A 72 3.30 -4.63 -3.38
C GLU A 72 1.85 -5.14 -3.54
N ARG A 73 1.22 -5.55 -2.42
CA ARG A 73 -0.16 -5.15 -1.98
C ARG A 73 -0.46 -5.84 -0.64
N GLY A 74 -0.72 -5.07 0.41
CA GLY A 74 -0.84 -5.55 1.80
C GLY A 74 -2.04 -6.47 2.07
N ILE A 75 -1.83 -7.51 2.88
CA ILE A 75 -2.86 -8.29 3.58
C ILE A 75 -2.30 -8.69 4.97
N PRO A 76 -3.08 -8.52 6.06
CA PRO A 76 -2.61 -8.70 7.44
C PRO A 76 -2.19 -10.14 7.78
N GLN A 77 -1.17 -10.22 8.65
CA GLN A 77 -0.60 -11.45 9.20
C GLN A 77 -1.64 -12.22 10.02
N GLY A 78 -1.87 -13.49 9.67
CA GLY A 78 -2.73 -14.39 10.45
C GLY A 78 -3.10 -15.70 9.76
N THR A 79 -3.03 -15.78 8.43
CA THR A 79 -3.25 -17.04 7.71
C THR A 79 -1.93 -17.76 7.48
N PRO A 80 -1.81 -19.06 7.83
CA PRO A 80 -0.71 -19.88 7.36
C PRO A 80 -0.67 -19.75 5.83
N VAL A 81 0.48 -19.32 5.29
CA VAL A 81 0.70 -19.28 3.85
C VAL A 81 0.79 -20.74 3.40
N ILE A 82 -0.36 -21.32 3.04
CA ILE A 82 -0.40 -22.62 2.38
C ILE A 82 0.17 -22.38 0.98
N PRO A 83 1.28 -23.04 0.61
CA PRO A 83 1.83 -22.90 -0.73
C PRO A 83 0.78 -23.34 -1.75
N ILE A 84 0.47 -22.48 -2.71
CA ILE A 84 -0.43 -22.78 -3.81
C ILE A 84 0.43 -22.99 -5.06
N PHE A 85 0.16 -24.04 -5.82
CA PHE A 85 0.77 -24.26 -7.12
C PHE A 85 -0.29 -24.54 -8.18
N HIS A 86 0.06 -24.23 -9.43
CA HIS A 86 -0.83 -24.38 -10.57
C HIS A 86 -0.30 -25.45 -11.51
N ILE A 87 -1.20 -26.28 -12.04
CA ILE A 87 -0.88 -27.27 -13.07
C ILE A 87 -1.83 -27.05 -14.23
N GLN A 88 -1.27 -26.91 -15.42
CA GLN A 88 -2.03 -26.88 -16.65
C GLN A 88 -2.21 -28.32 -17.15
N VAL A 89 -3.45 -28.69 -17.46
CA VAL A 89 -3.80 -30.02 -17.96
C VAL A 89 -4.63 -29.93 -19.22
N GLU A 90 -4.38 -30.83 -20.15
CA GLU A 90 -5.25 -31.08 -21.30
C GLU A 90 -6.01 -32.38 -21.04
N PHE A 91 -7.34 -32.31 -21.01
CA PHE A 91 -8.17 -33.49 -20.83
C PHE A 91 -8.46 -34.19 -22.15
N VAL A 92 -8.63 -35.50 -22.09
CA VAL A 92 -9.07 -36.27 -23.26
C VAL A 92 -10.53 -35.90 -23.56
N GLY A 93 -10.84 -35.52 -24.80
CA GLY A 93 -12.20 -35.10 -25.18
C GLY A 93 -13.28 -36.20 -25.05
N THR A 94 -12.87 -37.45 -24.83
CA THR A 94 -13.75 -38.60 -24.56
C THR A 94 -13.92 -38.89 -23.06
N ALA A 95 -13.21 -38.17 -22.19
CA ALA A 95 -13.30 -38.36 -20.75
C ALA A 95 -14.65 -37.85 -20.21
N GLN A 96 -15.31 -38.67 -19.39
CA GLN A 96 -16.53 -38.24 -18.71
C GLN A 96 -16.19 -37.24 -17.60
N GLU A 97 -17.04 -36.23 -17.40
CA GLU A 97 -16.81 -35.17 -16.41
C GLU A 97 -16.74 -35.70 -14.96
N GLY A 98 -17.51 -36.75 -14.65
CA GLY A 98 -17.54 -37.38 -13.33
C GLY A 98 -16.16 -37.89 -12.88
N PRO A 99 -15.54 -38.83 -13.63
CA PRO A 99 -14.18 -39.30 -13.38
C PRO A 99 -13.14 -38.19 -13.31
N LEU A 100 -13.26 -37.18 -14.17
CA LEU A 100 -12.37 -36.03 -14.22
C LEU A 100 -12.39 -35.23 -12.92
N ARG A 101 -13.60 -34.88 -12.47
CA ARG A 101 -13.83 -34.10 -11.26
C ARG A 101 -13.45 -34.91 -10.02
N GLY A 102 -13.73 -36.21 -10.04
CA GLY A 102 -13.31 -37.16 -8.99
C GLY A 102 -11.79 -37.18 -8.83
N LEU A 103 -11.05 -37.33 -9.94
CA LEU A 103 -9.59 -37.31 -9.93
C LEU A 103 -9.04 -35.99 -9.39
N VAL A 104 -9.55 -34.85 -9.87
CA VAL A 104 -9.10 -33.54 -9.43
C VAL A 104 -9.38 -33.34 -7.93
N GLN A 105 -10.53 -33.77 -7.43
CA GLN A 105 -10.87 -33.71 -6.01
C GLN A 105 -10.03 -34.65 -5.15
N GLU A 106 -9.76 -35.88 -5.61
CA GLU A 106 -8.90 -36.85 -4.90
C GLU A 106 -7.46 -36.35 -4.76
N LEU A 107 -7.00 -35.56 -5.75
CA LEU A 107 -5.72 -34.90 -5.74
C LEU A 107 -5.71 -33.60 -4.91
N GLY A 108 -6.83 -33.21 -4.31
CA GLY A 108 -6.96 -31.96 -3.53
C GLY A 108 -6.93 -30.71 -4.42
N GLY A 109 -7.21 -30.87 -5.71
CA GLY A 109 -7.19 -29.80 -6.70
C GLY A 109 -8.54 -29.15 -6.92
N THR A 110 -8.53 -27.96 -7.48
CA THR A 110 -9.72 -27.25 -7.95
C THR A 110 -9.45 -26.68 -9.33
N ILE A 111 -10.38 -26.84 -10.27
CA ILE A 111 -10.30 -26.19 -11.58
C ILE A 111 -10.58 -24.70 -11.38
N ILE A 112 -9.63 -23.84 -11.75
CA ILE A 112 -9.75 -22.38 -11.58
C ILE A 112 -9.91 -21.64 -12.91
N ASP A 113 -9.58 -22.30 -14.03
CA ASP A 113 -9.69 -21.73 -15.38
C ASP A 113 -9.79 -22.83 -16.45
N GLY A 114 -10.31 -22.49 -17.62
CA GLY A 114 -10.41 -23.33 -18.81
C GLY A 114 -11.83 -23.59 -19.33
N PRO A 115 -11.99 -24.30 -20.46
CA PRO A 115 -10.93 -24.64 -21.43
C PRO A 115 -10.46 -23.39 -22.20
N THR A 116 -9.16 -23.22 -22.36
CA THR A 116 -8.61 -22.24 -23.32
C THR A 116 -8.96 -22.64 -24.76
N PRO A 117 -8.74 -21.77 -25.77
CA PRO A 117 -8.92 -22.16 -27.18
C PRO A 117 -8.11 -23.40 -27.58
N GLU A 118 -7.02 -23.69 -26.87
CA GLU A 118 -6.16 -24.86 -27.03
C GLU A 118 -6.65 -26.10 -26.24
N GLY A 119 -7.77 -26.00 -25.52
CA GLY A 119 -8.35 -27.09 -24.73
C GLY A 119 -7.68 -27.31 -23.36
N LEU A 120 -6.93 -26.32 -22.86
CA LEU A 120 -6.17 -26.42 -21.61
C LEU A 120 -7.01 -25.94 -20.42
N TYR A 121 -6.87 -26.63 -19.31
CA TYR A 121 -7.48 -26.28 -18.02
C TYR A 121 -6.39 -25.97 -17.01
N THR A 122 -6.67 -25.01 -16.13
CA THR A 122 -5.77 -24.65 -15.04
C THR A 122 -6.32 -25.20 -13.73
N LEU A 123 -5.54 -26.09 -13.11
CA LEU A 123 -5.83 -26.65 -11.80
C LEU A 123 -5.02 -25.91 -10.73
N ARG A 124 -5.68 -25.56 -9.63
CA ARG A 124 -5.06 -25.06 -8.42
C ARG A 124 -5.00 -26.16 -7.38
N PHE A 125 -3.83 -26.35 -6.80
CA PHE A 125 -3.62 -27.27 -5.68
C PHE A 125 -3.09 -26.50 -4.48
N GLU A 126 -3.61 -26.83 -3.32
CA GLU A 126 -3.09 -26.33 -2.05
C GLU A 126 -2.15 -27.38 -1.46
N GLN A 127 -0.95 -26.97 -1.05
CA GLN A 127 0.02 -27.85 -0.39
C GLN A 127 -0.36 -28.07 1.09
N ARG A 128 -1.63 -28.41 1.34
CA ARG A 128 -2.16 -28.82 2.63
C ARG A 128 -1.87 -30.30 2.90
N ASP A 129 -1.95 -31.10 1.85
CA ASP A 129 -1.57 -32.51 1.87
C ASP A 129 -0.11 -32.60 1.44
N SER A 130 0.71 -33.35 2.16
CA SER A 130 2.17 -33.48 2.01
C SER A 130 2.66 -34.00 0.63
N ARG A 131 1.81 -33.98 -0.40
CA ARG A 131 2.11 -34.38 -1.77
C ARG A 131 2.91 -33.28 -2.46
N SER A 132 4.03 -33.66 -3.06
CA SER A 132 4.81 -32.76 -3.88
C SER A 132 4.11 -32.48 -5.22
N PRO A 133 4.30 -31.31 -5.84
CA PRO A 133 3.79 -31.02 -7.19
C PRO A 133 4.25 -32.06 -8.22
N ALA A 134 5.47 -32.59 -8.06
CA ALA A 134 6.00 -33.64 -8.91
C ALA A 134 5.21 -34.95 -8.77
N SER A 135 4.82 -35.33 -7.54
CA SER A 135 3.99 -36.52 -7.30
C SER A 135 2.63 -36.40 -7.98
N ILE A 136 1.99 -35.23 -7.92
CA ILE A 136 0.69 -34.98 -8.55
C ILE A 136 0.82 -35.04 -10.07
N LEU A 137 1.86 -34.42 -10.65
CA LEU A 137 2.15 -34.54 -12.07
C LEU A 137 2.33 -36.00 -12.50
N THR A 138 3.09 -36.78 -11.74
CA THR A 138 3.26 -38.21 -12.04
C THR A 138 1.92 -38.93 -12.01
N THR A 139 1.07 -38.69 -11.00
CA THR A 139 -0.27 -39.32 -10.94
C THR A 139 -1.14 -38.94 -12.14
N LEU A 140 -1.14 -37.66 -12.53
CA LEU A 140 -1.87 -37.18 -13.71
C LEU A 140 -1.34 -37.82 -15.00
N GLN A 141 -0.02 -37.98 -15.14
CA GLN A 141 0.61 -38.64 -16.30
C GLN A 141 0.38 -40.16 -16.33
N THR A 142 0.08 -40.78 -15.18
CA THR A 142 -0.22 -42.22 -15.09
C THR A 142 -1.65 -42.54 -15.54
N GLN A 143 -2.48 -41.53 -15.81
CA GLN A 143 -3.87 -41.69 -16.26
C GLN A 143 -4.07 -41.16 -17.70
N PRO A 144 -3.48 -41.81 -18.71
CA PRO A 144 -3.58 -41.36 -20.12
C PRO A 144 -5.01 -41.41 -20.67
N ASP A 145 -5.90 -42.19 -20.04
CA ASP A 145 -7.31 -42.32 -20.43
C ASP A 145 -8.13 -41.04 -20.14
N LEU A 146 -7.65 -40.20 -19.21
CA LEU A 146 -8.33 -38.97 -18.78
C LEU A 146 -7.54 -37.72 -19.14
N ILE A 147 -6.22 -37.81 -19.19
CA ILE A 147 -5.30 -36.68 -19.36
C ILE A 147 -4.38 -36.92 -20.55
N LYS A 148 -4.41 -36.00 -21.51
CA LYS A 148 -3.49 -36.01 -22.66
C LYS A 148 -2.13 -35.43 -22.31
N SER A 149 -2.12 -34.34 -21.55
CA SER A 149 -0.89 -33.67 -21.14
C SER A 149 -1.07 -32.96 -19.80
N ALA A 150 -0.02 -32.95 -18.98
CA ALA A 150 0.00 -32.24 -17.71
C ALA A 150 1.36 -31.54 -17.55
N LYS A 151 1.34 -30.25 -17.25
CA LYS A 151 2.53 -29.40 -17.08
C LYS A 151 2.38 -28.55 -15.83
N SER A 152 3.39 -28.57 -14.97
CA SER A 152 3.43 -27.65 -13.82
C SER A 152 3.68 -26.23 -14.33
N LEU A 153 2.82 -25.32 -13.92
CA LEU A 153 3.07 -23.89 -13.99
C LEU A 153 3.82 -23.57 -12.68
N GLN A 154 5.15 -23.67 -12.73
CA GLN A 154 6.00 -23.23 -11.63
C GLN A 154 5.57 -21.83 -11.15
N PRO A 155 5.57 -21.54 -9.84
CA PRO A 155 5.64 -20.16 -9.39
C PRO A 155 6.99 -19.53 -9.76
#